data_AF-A0A9E2P8W6-F1
#
_entry.id   AF-A0A9E2P8W6-F1
#
_cell.length_a   1.000
_cell.length_b   1.000
_cell.length_c   1.000
_cell.angle_alpha   90.00
_cell.angle_beta   90.00
_cell.angle_gamma   90.00
#
_symmetry.space_group_name_H-M   'P 1'
#
loop_
_entity.id
_entity.type
_entity.pdbx_description
1 polymer ?
#
loop_
_entity_poly.entity_id
_entity_poly.type
_entity_poly.pdbx_seq_one_letter_code
_entity_poly.pdbx_strand_id
1 'polypeptide(L)'
;MNILAVIIGPIAAVIITLWYQSRKEKRDAKHRAFLLLMAHRKSIPPNYAMVEVLNTLDIVFSNNLRIVELWHKYYALLAQPYTQERDHTWLELLTEIAKDLSYPTLKQTDMDKFYVPQAFGDQYELQNKIQKEFLRVLENTASLVVKKKENDKT
;
A
#
# COMPACT_ATOMS: atom_id res chain seq x y z
N MET A 1 45.43 30.24 20.72
CA MET A 1 44.49 29.11 20.51
C MET A 1 43.51 29.08 21.67
N ASN A 2 42.24 29.38 21.44
CA ASN A 2 41.24 29.41 22.51
C ASN A 2 40.75 27.97 22.76
N ILE A 3 41.19 27.33 23.85
CA ILE A 3 40.89 25.93 24.20
C ILE A 3 39.38 25.63 24.17
N LEU A 4 38.56 26.65 24.48
CA LEU A 4 37.11 26.62 24.36
C LEU A 4 36.63 26.21 22.96
N ALA A 5 37.26 26.68 21.88
CA ALA A 5 36.85 26.36 20.52
C ALA A 5 37.10 24.89 20.16
N VAL A 6 38.16 24.28 20.72
CA VAL A 6 38.52 22.87 20.47
C VAL A 6 37.51 21.92 21.13
N ILE A 7 36.87 22.34 22.22
CA ILE A 7 35.87 21.54 22.93
C ILE A 7 34.45 21.83 22.42
N ILE A 8 34.11 23.11 22.20
CA ILE A 8 32.76 23.53 21.80
C ILE A 8 32.45 23.10 20.36
N GLY A 9 33.44 23.15 19.46
CA GLY A 9 33.26 22.80 18.05
C GLY A 9 32.69 21.38 17.84
N PRO A 10 33.33 20.33 18.39
CA PRO A 10 32.84 18.95 18.27
C PRO A 10 31.45 18.75 18.88
N ILE A 11 31.17 19.34 20.05
CA ILE A 11 29.86 19.18 20.73
C ILE A 11 28.75 19.81 19.89
N ALA A 12 28.95 21.02 19.38
CA ALA A 12 27.98 21.69 18.51
C ALA A 12 27.74 20.90 17.21
N ALA A 13 28.81 20.35 16.61
CA ALA A 13 28.69 19.52 15.41
C ALA A 13 27.83 18.28 15.67
N VAL A 14 28.06 17.54 16.75
CA VAL A 14 27.27 16.35 17.11
C VAL A 14 25.79 16.70 17.32
N ILE A 15 25.48 17.81 18.02
CA ILE A 15 24.10 18.25 18.23
C ILE A 15 23.39 18.54 16.91
N ILE A 16 24.06 19.27 16.01
CA ILE A 16 23.52 19.59 14.67
C ILE A 16 23.28 18.30 13.88
N THR A 17 24.24 17.36 13.92
CA THR A 17 24.14 16.07 13.23
C THR A 17 22.96 15.25 13.73
N LEU A 18 22.79 15.09 15.05
CA LEU A 18 21.68 14.32 15.62
C LEU A 18 20.32 14.95 15.30
N TRP A 19 20.22 16.27 15.38
CA TRP A 19 19.01 16.99 15.01
C TRP A 19 18.65 16.82 13.53
N TYR A 20 19.65 16.90 12.64
CA TYR A 20 19.46 16.68 11.21
C TYR A 20 19.05 15.23 10.93
N GLN A 21 19.71 14.25 11.54
CA GLN A 21 19.39 12.83 11.40
C GLN A 21 17.94 12.53 11.83
N SER A 22 17.52 13.02 13.01
CA SER A 22 16.15 12.82 13.49
C SER A 22 15.09 13.40 12.53
N ARG A 23 15.37 14.58 11.94
CA ARG A 23 14.47 15.17 10.94
C ARG A 23 14.46 14.40 9.63
N LYS A 24 15.64 13.94 9.19
CA LYS A 24 15.80 13.11 8.01
C LYS A 24 15.03 11.79 8.16
N GLU A 25 15.16 11.09 9.27
CA GLU A 25 14.48 9.82 9.54
C GLU A 25 12.96 9.93 9.44
N LYS A 26 12.37 10.98 10.05
CA LYS A 26 10.92 11.24 9.95
C LYS A 26 10.49 11.50 8.50
N ARG A 27 11.29 12.27 7.75
CA ARG A 27 11.02 12.55 6.33
C ARG A 27 11.18 11.30 5.46
N ASP A 28 12.18 10.48 5.73
CA ASP A 28 12.44 9.22 5.00
C ASP A 28 11.33 8.19 5.25
N ALA A 29 10.73 8.16 6.46
CA ALA A 29 9.56 7.35 6.75
C ALA A 29 8.34 7.76 5.90
N LYS A 30 8.07 9.07 5.80
CA LYS A 30 7.01 9.61 4.94
C LYS A 30 7.24 9.28 3.47
N HIS A 31 8.47 9.43 2.96
CA HIS A 31 8.80 9.06 1.58
C HIS A 31 8.59 7.57 1.32
N ARG A 32 9.04 6.69 2.22
CA ARG A 32 8.80 5.24 2.08
C ARG A 32 7.32 4.92 2.04
N ALA A 33 6.52 5.48 2.94
CA ALA A 33 5.08 5.31 2.95
C ALA A 33 4.47 5.72 1.60
N PHE A 34 4.76 6.94 1.14
CA PHE A 34 4.22 7.46 -0.11
C PHE A 34 4.60 6.61 -1.33
N LEU A 35 5.87 6.25 -1.49
CA LEU A 35 6.34 5.45 -2.63
C LEU A 35 5.69 4.07 -2.66
N LEU A 36 5.51 3.45 -1.49
CA LEU A 36 4.86 2.15 -1.38
C LEU A 36 3.38 2.24 -1.74
N LEU A 37 2.65 3.23 -1.20
CA LEU A 37 1.27 3.48 -1.58
C LEU A 37 1.16 3.70 -3.09
N MET A 38 2.03 4.54 -3.67
CA MET A 38 2.04 4.79 -5.10
C MET A 38 2.32 3.53 -5.93
N ALA A 39 3.24 2.66 -5.49
CA ALA A 39 3.56 1.42 -6.20
C ALA A 39 2.38 0.43 -6.26
N HIS A 40 1.52 0.42 -5.24
CA HIS A 40 0.45 -0.56 -5.09
C HIS A 40 -0.98 0.02 -5.16
N ARG A 41 -1.13 1.32 -5.47
CA ARG A 41 -2.39 2.07 -5.38
C ARG A 41 -3.59 1.55 -6.17
N LYS A 42 -3.38 0.69 -7.18
CA LYS A 42 -4.44 0.01 -7.96
C LYS A 42 -4.32 -1.52 -7.91
N SER A 43 -3.55 -2.07 -6.96
CA SER A 43 -3.43 -3.52 -6.79
C SER A 43 -4.74 -4.12 -6.30
N ILE A 44 -5.21 -5.16 -6.99
CA ILE A 44 -6.40 -5.94 -6.63
C ILE A 44 -5.98 -7.43 -6.65
N PRO A 45 -6.03 -8.15 -5.52
CA PRO A 45 -6.35 -7.64 -4.17
C PRO A 45 -5.31 -6.63 -3.66
N PRO A 46 -5.64 -5.83 -2.62
CA PRO A 46 -4.69 -4.92 -2.00
C PRO A 46 -3.41 -5.63 -1.56
N ASN A 47 -2.26 -5.03 -1.82
CA ASN A 47 -0.97 -5.59 -1.42
C ASN A 47 -0.78 -5.49 0.10
N TYR A 48 -0.19 -6.51 0.73
CA TYR A 48 0.03 -6.52 2.19
C TYR A 48 0.87 -5.33 2.67
N ALA A 49 1.94 -4.97 1.97
CA ALA A 49 2.77 -3.84 2.34
C ALA A 49 2.01 -2.51 2.23
N MET A 50 1.07 -2.40 1.27
CA MET A 50 0.19 -1.23 1.18
C MET A 50 -0.69 -1.12 2.41
N VAL A 51 -1.28 -2.23 2.86
CA VAL A 51 -2.13 -2.28 4.06
C VAL A 51 -1.31 -1.93 5.30
N GLU A 52 -0.09 -2.44 5.43
CA GLU A 52 0.81 -2.11 6.55
C GLU A 52 1.11 -0.61 6.61
N VAL A 53 1.40 0.01 5.46
CA VAL A 53 1.61 1.47 5.39
C VAL A 53 0.34 2.24 5.75
N LEU A 54 -0.82 1.85 5.22
CA LEU A 54 -2.10 2.48 5.56
C LEU A 54 -2.34 2.47 7.07
N ASN A 55 -2.07 1.34 7.73
CA ASN A 55 -2.23 1.18 9.19
C ASN A 55 -1.25 2.00 10.04
N THR A 56 -0.27 2.66 9.44
CA THR A 56 0.72 3.51 10.15
C THR A 56 0.61 4.99 9.80
N LEU A 57 -0.36 5.39 8.96
CA LEU A 57 -0.50 6.78 8.49
C LEU A 57 -0.72 7.77 9.65
N ASP A 58 -1.49 7.40 10.67
CA ASP A 58 -1.73 8.24 11.86
C ASP A 58 -0.45 8.57 12.62
N ILE A 59 0.55 7.67 12.57
CA ILE A 59 1.84 7.84 13.23
C ILE A 59 2.80 8.61 12.32
N VAL A 60 2.93 8.20 11.06
CA VAL A 60 3.90 8.76 10.11
C VAL A 60 3.54 10.21 9.73
N PHE A 61 2.25 10.52 9.65
CA PHE A 61 1.73 11.83 9.28
C PHE A 61 1.02 12.55 10.44
N SER A 62 1.35 12.20 11.69
CA SER A 62 0.72 12.77 12.90
C SER A 62 0.72 14.31 12.95
N ASN A 63 1.70 14.96 12.31
CA ASN A 63 1.82 16.43 12.27
C ASN A 63 1.02 17.09 11.13
N ASN A 64 0.39 16.30 10.25
CA ASN A 64 -0.42 16.79 9.15
C ASN A 64 -1.86 16.29 9.32
N LEU A 65 -2.67 17.10 10.02
CA LEU A 65 -4.05 16.75 10.38
C LEU A 65 -4.94 16.48 9.15
N ARG A 66 -4.71 17.19 8.05
CA ARG A 66 -5.45 17.00 6.79
C ARG A 66 -5.27 15.59 6.23
N ILE A 67 -4.04 15.06 6.27
CA ILE A 67 -3.75 13.68 5.84
C ILE A 67 -4.44 12.67 6.76
N VAL A 68 -4.38 12.88 8.07
CA VAL A 68 -5.03 12.01 9.07
C VAL A 68 -6.55 11.99 8.88
N GLU A 69 -7.17 13.15 8.68
CA GLU A 69 -8.61 13.26 8.40
C GLU A 69 -9.02 12.55 7.11
N LEU A 70 -8.25 12.73 6.02
CA LEU A 70 -8.49 12.06 4.75
C LEU A 70 -8.32 10.54 4.87
N TRP A 71 -7.34 10.08 5.65
CA TRP A 71 -7.16 8.66 5.96
C TRP A 71 -8.36 8.11 6.72
N HIS A 72 -8.81 8.75 7.80
CA HIS A 72 -9.99 8.30 8.53
C HIS A 72 -11.25 8.24 7.66
N LYS A 73 -11.45 9.26 6.80
CA LYS A 73 -12.55 9.26 5.83
C LYS A 73 -12.43 8.08 4.86
N TYR A 74 -11.26 7.88 4.28
CA TYR A 74 -11.01 6.77 3.36
C TYR A 74 -11.23 5.42 4.04
N TYR A 75 -10.72 5.24 5.26
CA TYR A 75 -10.90 4.02 6.06
C TYR A 75 -12.39 3.71 6.31
N ALA A 76 -13.19 4.72 6.66
CA ALA A 76 -14.63 4.55 6.82
C ALA A 76 -15.32 4.10 5.51
N LEU A 77 -14.86 4.61 4.36
CA LEU A 77 -15.36 4.21 3.04
C LEU A 77 -14.91 2.79 2.63
N LEU A 78 -13.79 2.28 3.15
CA LEU A 78 -13.33 0.91 2.89
C LEU A 78 -14.29 -0.15 3.43
N ALA A 79 -15.01 0.16 4.51
CA ALA A 79 -15.99 -0.74 5.13
C ALA A 79 -17.35 -0.78 4.37
N GLN A 80 -17.54 0.11 3.40
CA GLN A 80 -18.78 0.26 2.64
C GLN A 80 -18.65 -0.36 1.24
N PRO A 81 -19.77 -0.65 0.55
CA PRO A 81 -19.74 -0.95 -0.87
C PRO A 81 -18.98 0.13 -1.65
N TYR A 82 -18.38 -0.27 -2.77
CA TYR A 82 -17.61 0.65 -3.60
C TYR A 82 -18.45 1.85 -4.08
N THR A 83 -17.90 3.06 -3.97
CA THR A 83 -18.48 4.32 -4.44
C THR A 83 -17.42 5.17 -5.13
N GLN A 84 -17.83 6.11 -5.98
CA GLN A 84 -16.90 7.09 -6.57
C GLN A 84 -16.24 7.98 -5.51
N GLU A 85 -16.91 8.22 -4.39
CA GLU A 85 -16.35 8.98 -3.27
C GLU A 85 -15.12 8.30 -2.66
N ARG A 86 -15.10 6.96 -2.63
CA ARG A 86 -13.93 6.18 -2.17
C ARG A 86 -12.70 6.48 -3.02
N ASP A 87 -12.85 6.45 -4.34
CA ASP A 87 -11.76 6.72 -5.28
C ASP A 87 -11.30 8.17 -5.23
N HIS A 88 -12.26 9.11 -5.14
CA HIS A 88 -11.94 10.52 -4.98
C HIS A 88 -11.15 10.77 -3.69
N THR A 89 -11.63 10.25 -2.56
CA THR A 89 -10.96 10.39 -1.26
C THR A 89 -9.57 9.75 -1.28
N TRP A 90 -9.40 8.62 -1.97
CA TRP A 90 -8.10 7.99 -2.16
C TRP A 90 -7.12 8.88 -2.91
N LEU A 91 -7.55 9.46 -4.03
CA LEU A 91 -6.72 10.39 -4.82
C LEU A 91 -6.41 11.67 -4.04
N GLU A 92 -7.37 12.21 -3.29
CA GLU A 92 -7.15 13.37 -2.41
C GLU A 92 -6.10 13.07 -1.34
N LEU A 93 -6.20 11.92 -0.66
CA LEU A 93 -5.23 11.48 0.34
C LEU A 93 -3.82 11.42 -0.23
N LEU A 94 -3.65 10.73 -1.37
CA LEU A 94 -2.34 10.64 -2.02
C LEU A 94 -1.82 12.02 -2.46
N THR A 95 -2.70 12.88 -2.96
CA THR A 95 -2.35 14.25 -3.39
C THR A 95 -1.85 15.06 -2.20
N GLU A 96 -2.49 14.94 -1.04
CA GLU A 96 -2.10 15.67 0.16
C GLU A 96 -0.77 15.16 0.72
N ILE A 97 -0.52 13.85 0.70
CA ILE A 97 0.79 13.28 1.04
C ILE A 97 1.88 13.81 0.09
N ALA A 98 1.59 13.92 -1.21
CA ALA A 98 2.54 14.45 -2.19
C ALA A 98 2.90 15.93 -1.91
N LYS A 99 1.92 16.75 -1.48
CA LYS A 99 2.17 18.13 -1.04
C LYS A 99 3.02 18.19 0.22
N ASP A 100 2.72 17.37 1.22
CA ASP A 100 3.50 17.29 2.48
C ASP A 100 4.97 16.94 2.22
N LEU A 101 5.23 16.07 1.24
CA LEU A 101 6.57 15.68 0.80
C LEU A 101 7.22 16.64 -0.20
N SER A 102 6.53 17.72 -0.57
CA SER A 102 6.99 18.73 -1.53
C SER A 102 7.29 18.16 -2.92
N TYR A 103 6.35 17.42 -3.51
CA TYR A 103 6.35 17.04 -4.93
C TYR A 103 5.46 17.99 -5.76
N PRO A 104 5.92 19.23 -6.06
CA PRO A 104 5.06 20.30 -6.61
C PRO A 104 4.57 20.04 -8.04
N THR A 105 5.25 19.16 -8.79
CA THR A 105 4.95 18.89 -10.19
C THR A 105 4.07 17.66 -10.40
N LEU A 106 3.83 16.87 -9.34
CA LEU A 106 3.07 15.63 -9.44
C LEU A 106 1.58 15.95 -9.54
N LYS A 107 0.97 15.67 -10.70
CA LYS A 107 -0.45 15.92 -10.94
C LYS A 107 -1.28 14.68 -10.60
N GLN A 108 -2.56 14.89 -10.26
CA GLN A 108 -3.50 13.78 -10.07
C GLN A 108 -3.57 12.84 -11.28
N THR A 109 -3.43 13.35 -12.52
CA THR A 109 -3.38 12.53 -13.73
C THR A 109 -2.17 11.60 -13.78
N ASP A 110 -1.02 12.05 -13.28
CA ASP A 110 0.18 11.20 -13.19
C ASP A 110 -0.01 10.12 -12.13
N MET A 111 -0.74 10.46 -11.07
CA MET A 111 -1.10 9.53 -10.00
C MET A 111 -2.14 8.52 -10.46
N ASP A 112 -3.06 8.87 -11.35
CA ASP A 112 -4.04 7.92 -11.87
C ASP A 112 -3.43 6.91 -12.88
N LYS A 113 -2.36 7.31 -13.59
CA LYS A 113 -1.67 6.49 -14.60
C LYS A 113 -0.93 5.28 -14.00
N PHE A 114 -1.54 4.10 -14.06
CA PHE A 114 -0.99 2.85 -13.50
C PHE A 114 -0.70 1.82 -14.60
N TYR A 115 0.48 1.22 -14.59
CA TYR A 115 0.85 0.17 -15.56
C TYR A 115 0.50 -1.21 -15.01
N VAL A 116 -0.27 -1.97 -15.79
CA VAL A 116 -0.52 -3.40 -15.58
C VAL A 116 -0.20 -4.11 -16.90
N PRO A 117 0.79 -5.02 -16.93
CA PRO A 117 1.05 -5.84 -18.09
C PRO A 117 -0.20 -6.66 -18.48
N GLN A 118 -0.50 -6.74 -19.78
CA GLN A 118 -1.60 -7.57 -20.29
C GLN A 118 -1.48 -9.02 -19.82
N ALA A 119 -0.27 -9.59 -19.80
CA ALA A 119 -0.01 -10.94 -19.34
C ALA A 119 -0.51 -11.21 -17.90
N PHE A 120 -0.50 -10.20 -17.02
CA PHE A 120 -1.04 -10.35 -15.67
C PHE A 120 -2.57 -10.42 -15.67
N GLY A 121 -3.22 -9.66 -16.55
CA GLY A 121 -4.66 -9.74 -16.77
C GLY A 121 -5.05 -11.13 -17.32
N ASP A 122 -4.38 -11.57 -18.38
CA ASP A 122 -4.62 -12.87 -19.02
C ASP A 122 -4.43 -14.03 -18.02
N GLN A 123 -3.36 -13.97 -17.21
CA GLN A 123 -3.10 -14.98 -16.18
C GLN A 123 -4.16 -14.97 -15.08
N TYR A 124 -4.60 -13.80 -14.63
CA TYR A 124 -5.66 -13.66 -13.62
C TYR A 124 -6.99 -14.21 -14.11
N GLU A 125 -7.40 -13.90 -15.34
CA GLU A 125 -8.61 -14.43 -15.97
C GLU A 125 -8.56 -15.96 -16.09
N LEU A 126 -7.44 -16.49 -16.57
CA LEU A 126 -7.23 -17.94 -16.66
C LEU A 126 -7.32 -18.61 -15.28
N GLN A 127 -6.66 -18.03 -14.27
CA GLN A 127 -6.64 -18.57 -12.92
C GLN A 127 -8.05 -18.57 -12.30
N ASN A 128 -8.83 -17.50 -12.49
CA ASN A 128 -10.22 -17.43 -12.04
C ASN A 128 -11.09 -18.50 -12.71
N LYS A 129 -10.91 -18.71 -14.03
CA LYS A 129 -11.64 -19.76 -14.76
C LYS A 129 -11.30 -21.15 -14.21
N ILE A 130 -10.02 -21.43 -13.99
CA ILE A 130 -9.58 -22.71 -13.41
C ILE A 130 -10.19 -22.91 -12.02
N GLN A 131 -10.11 -21.92 -11.13
CA GLN A 131 -10.66 -22.01 -9.78
C GLN A 131 -12.18 -22.26 -9.80
N LYS A 132 -12.91 -21.55 -10.66
CA LYS A 132 -14.36 -21.72 -10.81
C LYS A 132 -14.74 -23.11 -11.30
N GLU A 133 -14.08 -23.61 -12.34
CA GLU A 133 -14.37 -24.95 -12.87
C GLU A 133 -13.97 -26.05 -11.91
N PHE A 134 -12.84 -25.88 -11.20
CA PHE A 134 -12.41 -26.83 -10.19
C PHE A 134 -13.40 -26.88 -9.02
N LEU A 135 -13.85 -25.72 -8.52
CA LEU A 135 -14.88 -25.65 -7.48
C LEU A 135 -16.16 -26.34 -7.93
N ARG A 136 -16.63 -26.07 -9.17
CA ARG A 136 -17.80 -26.75 -9.74
C ARG A 136 -17.63 -28.26 -9.72
N VAL A 137 -16.48 -28.80 -10.11
CA VAL A 137 -16.23 -30.25 -10.08
C VAL A 137 -16.27 -30.77 -8.65
N LEU A 138 -15.57 -30.11 -7.72
CA LEU A 138 -15.51 -30.53 -6.31
C LEU A 138 -16.86 -30.48 -5.58
N GLU A 139 -17.71 -29.51 -5.88
CA GLU A 139 -19.05 -29.43 -5.30
C GLU A 139 -19.96 -30.55 -5.85
N ASN A 140 -19.77 -30.93 -7.12
CA ASN A 140 -20.56 -31.96 -7.77
C ASN A 140 -19.99 -33.38 -7.57
N THR A 141 -18.77 -33.56 -7.05
CA THR A 141 -18.20 -34.90 -6.83
C THR A 141 -18.94 -35.69 -5.74
N ALA A 142 -19.64 -35.03 -4.82
CA ALA A 142 -20.55 -35.70 -3.88
C ALA A 142 -21.70 -36.45 -4.58
N SER A 143 -22.04 -36.08 -5.82
CA SER A 143 -23.04 -36.77 -6.66
C SER A 143 -22.45 -37.94 -7.46
N LEU A 144 -21.13 -38.10 -7.50
CA LEU A 144 -20.48 -39.19 -8.24
C LEU A 144 -20.57 -40.47 -7.41
N VAL A 145 -21.49 -41.37 -7.80
CA VAL A 145 -21.57 -42.72 -7.24
C VAL A 145 -20.34 -43.50 -7.67
N VAL A 146 -19.40 -43.73 -6.74
CA VAL A 146 -18.23 -44.58 -6.97
C VAL A 146 -18.69 -46.03 -7.02
N LYS A 147 -18.90 -46.57 -8.23
CA LYS A 147 -19.04 -48.02 -8.39
C LYS A 147 -17.67 -48.66 -8.20
N LYS A 148 -17.52 -49.45 -7.14
CA LYS A 148 -16.35 -50.31 -6.94
C LYS A 148 -16.26 -51.27 -8.12
N LYS A 149 -15.13 -51.24 -8.85
CA LYS A 149 -14.85 -52.25 -9.88
C LYS A 149 -14.73 -53.59 -9.17
N GLU A 150 -15.68 -54.51 -9.39
CA GLU A 150 -15.54 -55.88 -8.93
C GLU A 150 -14.30 -56.46 -9.60
N ASN A 151 -13.38 -56.98 -8.78
CA ASN A 151 -12.28 -57.78 -9.29
C ASN A 151 -12.92 -59.07 -9.80
N ASP A 152 -12.97 -59.24 -11.13
CA ASP A 152 -13.23 -60.54 -11.76
C ASP A 152 -12.27 -61.54 -11.12
N LYS A 153 -12.80 -62.37 -10.23
CA LYS A 153 -12.08 -63.51 -9.69
C LYS A 153 -12.06 -64.55 -10.80
N THR A 154 -10.83 -64.87 -11.17
CA THR A 154 -10.38 -65.91 -12.10
C THR A 154 -10.99 -67.27 -11.76
#